data_AF-A0A1E5VVQ4-F1
#
_entry.id   AF-A0A1E5VVQ4-F1
#
_cell.length_a   1.000
_cell.length_b   1.000
_cell.length_c   1.000
_cell.angle_alpha   90.00
_cell.angle_beta   90.00
_cell.angle_gamma   90.00
#
_symmetry.space_group_name_H-M   'P 1'
#
loop_
_entity.id
_entity.type
_entity.pdbx_description
1 polymer ?
#
loop_
_entity_poly.entity_id
_entity_poly.type
_entity_poly.pdbx_seq_one_letter_code
_entity_poly.pdbx_strand_id
1 'polypeptide(L)'
;MAAVPAETGKLGAGGETVAVHLPPLSEEDPLHQDKKRVLENRNLSCLFQVPISCSAADTLKLLDQMIQAARVVHMDELELYFAEDDDIGPFSARNELESLNILFKILNKLLLTSNAVAKEVLQMLQGEIVVRLRSVGKTDSAQMVSQSQNHDAEDSLLKWGEHHGVKSKLRIAYVLVMFMLMYFNQKIVELVELLEDQVNHPMLCSWLLLCIILHNIYLIPEILVFQGAGRGMVASESIGVGDAALEIPESLIISEELLCQSEVFLALKDFNNITSETMLLLWSMRERYNLSSKFKTYFETLPANFNTGLSFGIDALAALEGTLLFDEIMQAKQHLRQQYDDLFPLIYTNFPAMFRKDICTWDNFLWACELWYSNSMMVVLSSGKLSTCLIPVAGLLNHSVSPHILNYGRVDEATKSLKFPLSRPCDAGEQCFLSYGKHPGSHLVTFYGFLPRGDNPYDVIPLDLDTSADEDGTAQSVSTSQTTHMIRGTWLSRYGGFPTYGLPQPLLSHLRAALGCDLDESTTEADIKENDRVVLETLLSIFNPMLDELPELDVSDRCYAQTPLLCRCHAYTSLTYRFV
;
A
#
# COMPACT_ATOMS: atom_id res chain seq x y z
N MET A 1 1.72 -31.24 3.49
CA MET A 1 1.24 -31.37 4.88
C MET A 1 0.07 -32.35 4.91
N ALA A 2 0.20 -33.42 5.70
CA ALA A 2 -0.84 -34.44 5.85
C ALA A 2 -2.09 -33.88 6.53
N ALA A 3 -3.26 -34.32 6.07
CA ALA A 3 -4.56 -33.90 6.60
C ALA A 3 -4.79 -34.46 8.01
N VAL A 4 -4.99 -33.58 8.99
CA VAL A 4 -5.51 -33.95 10.32
C VAL A 4 -7.04 -34.09 10.19
N PRO A 5 -7.65 -35.20 10.64
CA PRO A 5 -9.11 -35.36 10.58
C PRO A 5 -9.81 -34.38 11.54
N ALA A 6 -11.02 -33.97 11.20
CA ALA A 6 -11.88 -33.23 12.13
C ALA A 6 -12.20 -34.14 13.33
N GLU A 7 -11.58 -33.88 14.49
CA GLU A 7 -11.90 -34.59 15.73
C GLU A 7 -13.22 -34.05 16.30
N THR A 8 -14.28 -34.84 16.18
CA THR A 8 -15.53 -34.63 16.92
C THR A 8 -15.32 -35.12 18.35
N GLY A 9 -14.98 -34.22 19.26
CA GLY A 9 -14.89 -34.50 20.70
C GLY A 9 -16.29 -34.60 21.33
N LYS A 10 -16.58 -35.71 22.01
CA LYS A 10 -17.72 -35.82 22.94
C LYS A 10 -17.22 -35.77 24.36
N LEU A 11 -17.71 -34.82 25.17
CA LEU A 11 -18.21 -35.10 26.53
C LEU A 11 -18.93 -33.88 27.15
N GLY A 12 -20.09 -34.13 27.78
CA GLY A 12 -20.65 -33.29 28.86
C GLY A 12 -21.86 -32.41 28.55
N ALA A 13 -23.08 -33.00 28.57
CA ALA A 13 -24.38 -32.35 28.80
C ALA A 13 -24.67 -31.00 28.10
N GLY A 14 -24.96 -31.05 26.78
CA GLY A 14 -25.68 -29.99 26.06
C GLY A 14 -25.05 -29.57 24.72
N GLY A 15 -25.47 -30.21 23.63
CA GLY A 15 -25.18 -29.81 22.24
C GLY A 15 -23.96 -30.48 21.60
N GLU A 16 -24.12 -31.00 20.39
CA GLU A 16 -22.98 -31.32 19.52
C GLU A 16 -22.24 -30.01 19.18
N THR A 17 -20.91 -30.03 19.08
CA THR A 17 -20.08 -28.87 18.73
C THR A 17 -19.25 -29.13 17.48
N VAL A 18 -18.85 -28.06 16.78
CA VAL A 18 -17.87 -28.08 15.70
C VAL A 18 -16.64 -27.30 16.15
N ALA A 19 -15.48 -27.94 16.07
CA ALA A 19 -14.21 -27.30 16.38
C ALA A 19 -13.73 -26.43 15.20
N VAL A 20 -13.46 -25.16 15.47
CA VAL A 20 -12.79 -24.23 14.54
C VAL A 20 -11.41 -23.92 15.10
N HIS A 21 -10.38 -24.22 14.32
CA HIS A 21 -8.99 -24.09 14.74
C HIS A 21 -8.27 -23.07 13.85
N LEU A 22 -7.87 -21.95 14.43
CA LEU A 22 -6.94 -21.02 13.78
C LEU A 22 -5.56 -21.69 13.66
N PRO A 23 -4.75 -21.37 12.64
CA PRO A 23 -3.40 -21.90 12.57
C PRO A 23 -2.63 -21.56 13.86
N PRO A 24 -1.85 -22.50 14.43
CA PRO A 24 -1.01 -22.18 15.57
C PRO A 24 0.03 -21.13 15.16
N LEU A 25 0.46 -20.30 16.11
CA LEU A 25 1.58 -19.39 15.90
C LEU A 25 2.82 -20.23 15.55
N SER A 26 3.43 -19.95 14.40
CA SER A 26 4.66 -20.64 13.97
C SER A 26 5.78 -20.37 14.97
N GLU A 27 6.56 -21.37 15.35
CA GLU A 27 7.78 -21.16 16.15
C GLU A 27 8.87 -20.41 15.36
N GLU A 28 8.75 -20.40 14.02
CA GLU A 28 9.62 -19.64 13.12
C GLU A 28 9.15 -18.19 12.91
N ASP A 29 7.99 -17.79 13.46
CA ASP A 29 7.53 -16.40 13.40
C ASP A 29 8.41 -15.54 14.34
N PRO A 30 9.14 -14.53 13.83
CA PRO A 30 9.96 -13.67 14.69
C PRO A 30 9.14 -12.94 15.76
N LEU A 31 7.84 -12.76 15.55
CA LEU A 31 6.91 -12.10 16.45
C LEU A 31 6.16 -13.09 17.36
N HIS A 32 6.56 -14.37 17.39
CA HIS A 32 5.85 -15.44 18.10
C HIS A 32 5.58 -15.09 19.57
N GLN A 33 6.60 -14.67 20.31
CA GLN A 33 6.48 -14.41 21.75
C GLN A 33 5.55 -13.23 22.04
N ASP A 34 5.64 -12.18 21.24
CA ASP A 34 4.80 -10.99 21.40
C ASP A 34 3.33 -11.30 21.12
N LYS A 35 3.03 -11.99 20.01
CA LYS A 35 1.67 -12.42 19.68
C LYS A 35 1.11 -13.37 20.73
N LYS A 36 1.91 -14.30 21.24
CA LYS A 36 1.51 -15.22 22.29
C LYS A 36 1.14 -14.47 23.58
N ARG A 37 1.97 -13.52 24.00
CA ARG A 37 1.69 -12.64 25.14
C ARG A 37 0.39 -11.86 24.96
N VAL A 38 0.13 -11.29 23.78
CA VAL A 38 -1.13 -10.58 23.50
C VAL A 38 -2.35 -11.52 23.58
N LEU A 39 -2.25 -12.74 23.05
CA LEU A 39 -3.32 -13.75 23.18
C LEU A 39 -3.60 -14.10 24.65
N GLU A 40 -2.54 -14.33 25.45
CA GLU A 40 -2.64 -14.68 26.87
C GLU A 40 -3.24 -13.54 27.70
N ASN A 41 -2.75 -12.30 27.52
CA ASN A 41 -3.24 -11.11 28.22
C ASN A 41 -4.74 -10.87 27.94
N ARG A 42 -5.19 -11.14 26.71
CA ARG A 42 -6.59 -10.96 26.29
C ARG A 42 -7.46 -12.18 26.53
N ASN A 43 -6.91 -13.24 27.13
CA ASN A 43 -7.59 -14.52 27.36
C ASN A 43 -8.23 -15.10 26.09
N LEU A 44 -7.52 -15.01 24.97
CA LEU A 44 -7.93 -15.51 23.66
C LEU A 44 -7.36 -16.90 23.39
N SER A 45 -8.14 -17.73 22.71
CA SER A 45 -7.77 -19.08 22.28
C SER A 45 -7.66 -19.15 20.75
N CYS A 46 -6.85 -20.06 20.21
CA CYS A 46 -6.86 -20.42 18.78
C CYS A 46 -7.79 -21.60 18.46
N LEU A 47 -8.39 -22.22 19.47
CA LEU A 47 -9.36 -23.31 19.35
C LEU A 47 -10.72 -22.85 19.91
N PHE A 48 -11.75 -22.97 19.08
CA PHE A 48 -13.11 -22.57 19.41
C PHE A 48 -14.08 -23.75 19.23
N GLN A 49 -14.94 -23.96 20.20
CA GLN A 49 -16.02 -24.95 20.15
C GLN A 49 -17.32 -24.23 19.79
N VAL A 50 -17.78 -24.38 18.55
CA VAL A 50 -19.02 -23.78 18.07
C VAL A 50 -20.19 -24.73 18.36
N PRO A 51 -21.16 -24.37 19.21
CA PRO A 51 -22.33 -25.21 19.42
C PRO A 51 -23.18 -25.30 18.15
N ILE A 52 -23.55 -26.51 17.74
CA ILE A 52 -24.41 -26.74 16.56
C ILE A 52 -25.82 -26.18 16.79
N SER A 53 -26.25 -26.10 18.05
CA SER A 53 -27.51 -25.50 18.48
C SER A 53 -27.24 -24.30 19.40
N CYS A 54 -27.07 -23.11 18.83
CA CYS A 54 -26.99 -21.86 19.58
C CYS A 54 -27.81 -20.74 18.90
N SER A 55 -28.08 -19.67 19.64
CA SER A 55 -28.76 -18.51 19.07
C SER A 55 -27.85 -17.79 18.05
N ALA A 56 -28.44 -17.06 17.11
CA ALA A 56 -27.67 -16.25 16.17
C ALA A 56 -26.80 -15.21 16.91
N ALA A 57 -27.29 -14.64 18.01
CA ALA A 57 -26.53 -13.68 18.82
C ALA A 57 -25.29 -14.31 19.47
N ASP A 58 -25.42 -15.51 20.02
CA ASP A 58 -24.28 -16.23 20.61
C ASP A 58 -23.27 -16.67 19.55
N THR A 59 -23.76 -17.08 18.37
CA THR A 59 -22.92 -17.43 17.21
C THR A 59 -22.08 -16.24 16.77
N LEU A 60 -22.68 -15.06 16.67
CA LEU A 60 -22.00 -13.83 16.26
C LEU A 60 -20.98 -13.38 17.31
N LYS A 61 -21.31 -13.49 18.60
CA LYS A 61 -20.35 -13.21 19.68
C LYS A 61 -19.13 -14.13 19.64
N LEU A 62 -19.33 -15.40 19.32
CA LEU A 62 -18.23 -16.35 19.13
C LEU A 62 -17.39 -15.98 17.90
N LEU A 63 -18.03 -15.56 16.80
CA LEU A 63 -17.33 -15.05 15.63
C LEU A 63 -16.46 -13.83 15.95
N ASP A 64 -16.95 -12.90 16.78
CA ASP A 64 -16.16 -11.74 17.22
C ASP A 64 -14.89 -12.18 17.97
N GLN A 65 -14.99 -13.18 18.85
CA GLN A 65 -13.83 -13.76 19.53
C GLN A 65 -12.85 -14.43 18.57
N MET A 66 -13.37 -15.16 17.58
CA MET A 66 -12.55 -15.77 16.52
C MET A 66 -11.79 -14.71 15.72
N ILE A 67 -12.47 -13.62 15.35
CA ILE A 67 -11.88 -12.51 14.60
C ILE A 67 -10.81 -11.82 15.46
N GLN A 68 -11.06 -11.55 16.73
CA GLN A 68 -10.07 -10.96 17.63
C GLN A 68 -8.80 -11.81 17.74
N ALA A 69 -8.94 -13.14 17.94
CA ALA A 69 -7.78 -14.03 17.95
C ALA A 69 -7.06 -14.05 16.59
N ALA A 70 -7.81 -14.07 15.48
CA ALA A 70 -7.23 -14.03 14.14
C ALA A 70 -6.50 -12.71 13.85
N ARG A 71 -6.95 -11.58 14.40
CA ARG A 71 -6.27 -10.28 14.30
C ARG A 71 -4.90 -10.34 14.95
N VAL A 72 -4.82 -10.88 16.18
CA VAL A 72 -3.55 -11.04 16.91
C VAL A 72 -2.58 -11.93 16.15
N VAL A 73 -3.06 -13.07 15.62
CA VAL A 73 -2.23 -14.00 14.82
C VAL A 73 -1.61 -13.30 13.60
N HIS A 74 -2.36 -12.40 12.97
CA HIS A 74 -1.95 -11.70 11.75
C HIS A 74 -1.28 -10.34 11.98
N MET A 75 -1.04 -9.94 13.24
CA MET A 75 -0.32 -8.70 13.53
C MET A 75 1.09 -8.70 12.92
N ASP A 76 1.53 -7.54 12.46
CA ASP A 76 2.92 -7.29 12.13
C ASP A 76 3.64 -6.47 13.19
N GLU A 77 4.91 -6.17 12.94
CA GLU A 77 5.78 -5.44 13.86
C GLU A 77 5.22 -4.07 14.22
N LEU A 78 4.73 -3.30 13.24
CA LEU A 78 4.14 -1.99 13.50
C LEU A 78 2.84 -2.12 14.27
N GLU A 79 1.98 -3.07 13.89
CA GLU A 79 0.73 -3.32 14.61
C GLU A 79 0.99 -3.71 16.07
N LEU A 80 1.99 -4.54 16.36
CA LEU A 80 2.38 -4.91 17.72
C LEU A 80 3.00 -3.74 18.49
N TYR A 81 3.82 -2.92 17.83
CA TYR A 81 4.46 -1.76 18.45
C TYR A 81 3.43 -0.73 18.95
N PHE A 82 2.34 -0.55 18.18
CA PHE A 82 1.31 0.45 18.46
C PHE A 82 0.06 -0.11 19.15
N ALA A 83 -0.10 -1.42 19.25
CA ALA A 83 -1.28 -2.00 19.91
C ALA A 83 -1.21 -1.82 21.43
N GLU A 84 -2.28 -1.27 21.98
CA GLU A 84 -2.49 -1.19 23.43
C GLU A 84 -3.14 -2.48 23.94
N ASP A 85 -3.04 -2.74 25.25
CA ASP A 85 -3.53 -4.00 25.84
C ASP A 85 -5.04 -4.20 25.62
N ASP A 86 -5.83 -3.12 25.59
CA ASP A 86 -7.28 -3.11 25.38
C ASP A 86 -7.72 -2.89 23.92
N ASP A 87 -6.80 -2.65 22.98
CA ASP A 87 -7.13 -2.43 21.57
C ASP A 87 -7.47 -3.74 20.84
N ILE A 88 -8.75 -3.97 20.56
CA ILE A 88 -9.27 -5.15 19.86
C ILE A 88 -9.15 -5.06 18.31
N GLY A 89 -8.65 -3.94 17.80
CA GLY A 89 -8.51 -3.68 16.36
C GLY A 89 -9.85 -3.50 15.62
N PRO A 90 -9.84 -3.54 14.28
CA PRO A 90 -8.70 -3.94 13.45
C PRO A 90 -7.59 -2.88 13.42
N PHE A 91 -6.34 -3.35 13.36
CA PHE A 91 -5.15 -2.49 13.41
C PHE A 91 -4.79 -1.88 12.05
N SER A 92 -5.22 -2.55 10.98
CA SER A 92 -5.15 -2.07 9.61
C SER A 92 -6.19 -2.81 8.74
N ALA A 93 -6.50 -2.27 7.57
CA ALA A 93 -7.32 -3.01 6.60
C ALA A 93 -6.64 -4.30 6.13
N ARG A 94 -5.30 -4.34 6.06
CA ARG A 94 -4.54 -5.56 5.77
C ARG A 94 -4.77 -6.61 6.86
N ASN A 95 -4.64 -6.23 8.13
CA ASN A 95 -4.88 -7.14 9.26
C ASN A 95 -6.30 -7.70 9.23
N GLU A 96 -7.30 -6.83 9.07
CA GLU A 96 -8.70 -7.26 9.00
C GLU A 96 -8.97 -8.23 7.84
N LEU A 97 -8.42 -7.94 6.65
CA LEU A 97 -8.57 -8.81 5.49
C LEU A 97 -7.93 -10.17 5.73
N GLU A 98 -6.71 -10.25 6.27
CA GLU A 98 -6.05 -11.54 6.55
C GLU A 98 -6.85 -12.36 7.56
N SER A 99 -7.28 -11.73 8.66
CA SER A 99 -8.04 -12.37 9.73
C SER A 99 -9.38 -12.91 9.27
N LEU A 100 -10.12 -12.14 8.47
CA LEU A 100 -11.39 -12.60 7.90
C LEU A 100 -11.17 -13.68 6.83
N ASN A 101 -10.12 -13.56 5.99
CA ASN A 101 -9.83 -14.54 4.94
C ASN A 101 -9.38 -15.89 5.50
N ILE A 102 -8.58 -15.92 6.57
CA ILE A 102 -8.16 -17.19 7.18
C ILE A 102 -9.37 -17.93 7.77
N LEU A 103 -10.27 -17.22 8.45
CA LEU A 103 -11.52 -17.78 8.96
C LEU A 103 -12.41 -18.25 7.82
N PHE A 104 -12.60 -17.44 6.76
CA PHE A 104 -13.35 -17.83 5.57
C PHE A 104 -12.84 -19.13 4.95
N LYS A 105 -11.52 -19.28 4.79
CA LYS A 105 -10.88 -20.50 4.27
C LYS A 105 -11.13 -21.71 5.18
N ILE A 106 -11.00 -21.55 6.50
CA ILE A 106 -11.26 -22.62 7.48
C ILE A 106 -12.71 -23.07 7.42
N LEU A 107 -13.66 -22.14 7.44
CA LEU A 107 -15.09 -22.45 7.39
C LEU A 107 -15.47 -23.13 6.07
N ASN A 108 -14.94 -22.69 4.93
CA ASN A 108 -15.15 -23.37 3.64
C ASN A 108 -14.68 -24.82 3.67
N LYS A 109 -13.52 -25.10 4.28
CA LYS A 109 -13.01 -26.46 4.42
C LYS A 109 -13.93 -27.31 5.32
N LEU A 110 -14.40 -26.75 6.43
CA LEU A 110 -15.32 -27.44 7.35
C LEU A 110 -16.69 -27.71 6.71
N LEU A 111 -17.21 -26.77 5.91
CA LEU A 111 -18.46 -26.94 5.18
C LEU A 111 -18.44 -28.13 4.22
N LEU A 112 -17.28 -28.47 3.63
CA LEU A 112 -17.14 -29.63 2.75
C LEU A 112 -17.24 -30.96 3.51
N THR A 113 -16.85 -31.01 4.79
CA THR A 113 -16.76 -32.25 5.57
C THR A 113 -17.84 -32.43 6.63
N SER A 114 -18.65 -31.39 6.89
CA SER A 114 -19.62 -31.37 8.00
C SER A 114 -20.98 -32.00 7.65
N ASN A 115 -21.70 -32.47 8.69
CA ASN A 115 -23.08 -32.96 8.57
C ASN A 115 -24.09 -31.81 8.32
N ALA A 116 -25.34 -32.13 8.02
CA ALA A 116 -26.36 -31.13 7.66
C ALA A 116 -26.62 -30.08 8.75
N VAL A 117 -26.63 -30.48 10.03
CA VAL A 117 -26.93 -29.57 11.15
C VAL A 117 -25.75 -28.63 11.41
N ALA A 118 -24.51 -29.15 11.38
CA ALA A 118 -23.30 -28.36 11.47
C ALA A 118 -23.16 -27.37 10.30
N LYS A 119 -23.65 -27.71 9.09
CA LYS A 119 -23.60 -26.82 7.94
C LYS A 119 -24.39 -25.53 8.14
N GLU A 120 -25.53 -25.57 8.84
CA GLU A 120 -26.36 -24.37 9.07
C GLU A 120 -25.60 -23.29 9.86
N VAL A 121 -24.99 -23.66 11.00
CA VAL A 121 -24.22 -22.70 11.81
C VAL A 121 -22.94 -22.23 11.09
N LEU A 122 -22.26 -23.13 10.37
CA LEU A 122 -21.06 -22.76 9.60
C LEU A 122 -21.38 -21.82 8.42
N GLN A 123 -22.53 -21.99 7.77
CA GLN A 123 -23.01 -21.09 6.71
C GLN A 123 -23.38 -19.71 7.25
N MET A 124 -23.97 -19.64 8.45
CA MET A 124 -24.24 -18.37 9.13
C MET A 124 -22.94 -17.61 9.41
N LEU A 125 -21.94 -18.28 10.00
CA LEU A 125 -20.62 -17.70 10.27
C LEU A 125 -19.92 -17.24 8.98
N GLN A 126 -19.94 -18.09 7.94
CA GLN A 126 -19.35 -17.77 6.63
C GLN A 126 -20.03 -16.55 5.99
N GLY A 127 -21.37 -16.48 6.03
CA GLY A 127 -22.14 -15.38 5.48
C GLY A 127 -21.81 -14.05 6.16
N GLU A 128 -21.70 -14.04 7.49
CA GLU A 128 -21.30 -12.85 8.25
C GLU A 128 -19.87 -12.41 7.92
N ILE A 129 -18.92 -13.36 7.79
CA ILE A 129 -17.55 -13.02 7.36
C ILE A 129 -17.54 -12.35 5.99
N VAL A 130 -18.33 -12.84 5.04
CA VAL A 130 -18.44 -12.22 3.70
C VAL A 130 -19.02 -10.81 3.79
N VAL A 131 -20.00 -10.57 4.67
CA VAL A 131 -20.55 -9.23 4.94
C VAL A 131 -19.45 -8.30 5.48
N ARG A 132 -18.65 -8.77 6.45
CA ARG A 132 -17.53 -7.99 7.01
C ARG A 132 -16.44 -7.73 5.99
N LEU A 133 -16.05 -8.72 5.19
CA LEU A 133 -15.08 -8.54 4.09
C LEU A 133 -15.54 -7.48 3.09
N ARG A 134 -16.82 -7.49 2.74
CA ARG A 134 -17.42 -6.47 1.86
C ARG A 134 -17.41 -5.08 2.49
N SER A 135 -17.44 -4.97 3.81
CA SER A 135 -17.46 -3.68 4.51
C SER A 135 -16.08 -3.01 4.56
N VAL A 136 -14.99 -3.78 4.45
CA VAL A 136 -13.62 -3.26 4.47
C VAL A 136 -13.39 -2.34 3.27
N GLY A 137 -13.04 -1.08 3.53
CA GLY A 137 -12.72 -0.09 2.49
C GLY A 137 -13.93 0.66 1.89
N LYS A 138 -15.16 0.43 2.35
CA LYS A 138 -16.36 1.09 1.78
C LYS A 138 -16.51 2.58 2.09
N THR A 139 -15.75 3.12 3.04
CA THR A 139 -15.72 4.55 3.36
C THR A 139 -15.12 5.42 2.25
N ASP A 140 -14.43 4.83 1.25
CA ASP A 140 -13.67 5.53 0.19
C ASP A 140 -14.31 5.48 -1.21
N SER A 141 -15.61 5.19 -1.32
CA SER A 141 -16.27 4.96 -2.60
C SER A 141 -16.55 6.25 -3.39
N ALA A 142 -15.48 6.89 -3.89
CA ALA A 142 -15.58 7.84 -5.00
C ALA A 142 -16.09 7.09 -6.24
N GLN A 143 -17.29 7.44 -6.69
CA GLN A 143 -17.89 6.87 -7.90
C GLN A 143 -17.00 7.17 -9.11
N MET A 144 -16.58 6.11 -9.80
CA MET A 144 -15.85 6.21 -11.05
C MET A 144 -16.88 6.18 -12.19
N VAL A 145 -16.84 7.20 -13.05
CA VAL A 145 -17.64 7.24 -14.28
C VAL A 145 -16.84 6.54 -15.37
N SER A 146 -17.32 5.40 -15.87
CA SER A 146 -16.79 4.83 -17.11
C SER A 146 -17.25 5.69 -18.28
N GLN A 147 -16.32 6.26 -19.06
CA GLN A 147 -16.64 6.59 -20.45
C GLN A 147 -16.13 5.49 -21.38
N SER A 148 -17.07 5.01 -22.19
CA SER A 148 -16.81 4.44 -23.50
C SER A 148 -16.35 5.55 -24.43
N GLN A 149 -15.16 5.41 -25.03
CA GLN A 149 -14.61 6.11 -26.22
C GLN A 149 -13.20 6.69 -26.01
N ASN A 150 -12.14 5.89 -26.24
CA ASN A 150 -11.33 5.87 -27.47
C ASN A 150 -10.24 4.78 -27.29
N HIS A 151 -10.22 3.77 -28.17
CA HIS A 151 -10.04 2.36 -27.75
C HIS A 151 -8.88 1.57 -28.40
N ASP A 152 -7.84 2.19 -28.98
CA ASP A 152 -6.98 1.41 -29.89
C ASP A 152 -5.70 0.83 -29.25
N ALA A 153 -4.96 1.54 -28.40
CA ALA A 153 -3.65 1.06 -27.93
C ALA A 153 -3.70 0.13 -26.70
N GLU A 154 -4.56 0.39 -25.71
CA GLU A 154 -4.52 -0.32 -24.43
C GLU A 154 -5.57 -1.42 -24.30
N ASP A 155 -6.73 -1.31 -24.98
CA ASP A 155 -7.52 -2.51 -25.30
C ASP A 155 -6.65 -3.52 -26.07
N SER A 156 -5.68 -3.05 -26.86
CA SER A 156 -4.73 -3.93 -27.53
C SER A 156 -3.80 -4.64 -26.55
N LEU A 157 -3.48 -4.09 -25.37
CA LEU A 157 -2.71 -4.81 -24.35
C LEU A 157 -3.52 -5.96 -23.74
N LEU A 158 -4.76 -5.70 -23.33
CA LEU A 158 -5.61 -6.75 -22.76
C LEU A 158 -5.92 -7.82 -23.81
N LYS A 159 -6.28 -7.42 -25.04
CA LYS A 159 -6.46 -8.34 -26.17
C LYS A 159 -5.20 -9.13 -26.49
N TRP A 160 -4.03 -8.49 -26.46
CA TRP A 160 -2.73 -9.17 -26.61
C TRP A 160 -2.52 -10.18 -25.49
N GLY A 161 -2.81 -9.82 -24.25
CA GLY A 161 -2.71 -10.71 -23.10
C GLY A 161 -3.62 -11.92 -23.27
N GLU A 162 -4.89 -11.71 -23.58
CA GLU A 162 -5.90 -12.76 -23.81
C GLU A 162 -5.50 -13.69 -24.96
N HIS A 163 -4.97 -13.14 -26.06
CA HIS A 163 -4.42 -13.93 -27.16
C HIS A 163 -3.27 -14.85 -26.73
N HIS A 164 -2.51 -14.43 -25.71
CA HIS A 164 -1.41 -15.21 -25.13
C HIS A 164 -1.81 -15.99 -23.87
N GLY A 165 -3.11 -16.11 -23.56
CA GLY A 165 -3.63 -16.97 -22.50
C GLY A 165 -3.90 -16.29 -21.16
N VAL A 166 -3.82 -14.96 -21.06
CA VAL A 166 -4.32 -14.23 -19.89
C VAL A 166 -5.83 -14.45 -19.78
N LYS A 167 -6.29 -14.78 -18.57
CA LYS A 167 -7.72 -14.76 -18.23
C LYS A 167 -7.98 -13.55 -17.35
N SER A 168 -8.97 -12.74 -17.70
CA SER A 168 -9.30 -11.52 -16.98
C SER A 168 -10.80 -11.42 -16.72
N LYS A 169 -11.15 -11.01 -15.49
CA LYS A 169 -12.48 -10.48 -15.13
C LYS A 169 -12.47 -8.95 -15.00
N LEU A 170 -11.39 -8.34 -15.47
CA LEU A 170 -11.12 -6.91 -15.38
C LEU A 170 -10.97 -6.31 -16.77
N ARG A 171 -11.34 -5.04 -16.90
CA ARG A 171 -11.08 -4.21 -18.08
C ARG A 171 -10.23 -3.02 -17.69
N ILE A 172 -9.40 -2.56 -18.61
CA ILE A 172 -8.61 -1.33 -18.43
C ILE A 172 -9.56 -0.13 -18.50
N ALA A 173 -9.37 0.85 -17.62
CA ALA A 173 -10.20 2.05 -17.56
C ALA A 173 -9.36 3.32 -17.33
N TYR A 174 -9.96 4.46 -17.64
CA TYR A 174 -9.42 5.81 -17.48
C TYR A 174 -10.36 6.67 -16.64
N VAL A 175 -9.82 7.65 -15.91
CA VAL A 175 -10.66 8.64 -15.22
C VAL A 175 -11.12 9.70 -16.18
N LEU A 176 -12.43 9.92 -16.24
CA LEU A 176 -12.99 11.18 -16.72
C LEU A 176 -13.18 12.15 -15.56
N VAL A 177 -12.47 13.27 -15.59
CA VAL A 177 -12.76 14.46 -14.77
C VAL A 177 -14.00 15.14 -15.39
N MET A 178 -15.18 14.53 -15.24
CA MET A 178 -16.45 15.26 -15.44
C MET A 178 -16.70 16.26 -14.30
N PHE A 179 -16.12 16.04 -13.11
CA PHE A 179 -16.39 16.89 -11.95
C PHE A 179 -15.80 18.30 -12.09
N MET A 180 -14.60 18.48 -12.67
CA MET A 180 -14.14 19.85 -12.99
C MET A 180 -14.94 20.46 -14.15
N LEU A 181 -15.30 19.71 -15.18
CA LEU A 181 -16.10 20.25 -16.29
C LEU A 181 -17.48 20.72 -15.84
N MET A 182 -18.10 20.06 -14.86
CA MET A 182 -19.35 20.51 -14.24
C MET A 182 -19.14 21.72 -13.32
N TYR A 183 -18.09 21.72 -12.48
CA TYR A 183 -17.79 22.84 -11.58
C TYR A 183 -17.37 24.11 -12.33
N PHE A 184 -16.56 23.96 -13.39
CA PHE A 184 -16.21 25.05 -14.31
C PHE A 184 -17.41 25.49 -15.17
N ASN A 185 -18.30 24.58 -15.61
CA ASN A 185 -19.55 24.99 -16.27
C ASN A 185 -20.41 25.84 -15.34
N GLN A 186 -20.58 25.42 -14.08
CA GLN A 186 -21.42 26.12 -13.13
C GLN A 186 -20.85 27.51 -12.80
N LYS A 187 -19.54 27.62 -12.61
CA LYS A 187 -18.83 28.90 -12.43
C LYS A 187 -18.83 29.78 -13.69
N ILE A 188 -18.75 29.20 -14.89
CA ILE A 188 -18.87 29.94 -16.15
C ILE A 188 -20.30 30.46 -16.32
N VAL A 189 -21.31 29.65 -16.04
CA VAL A 189 -22.72 30.08 -16.08
C VAL A 189 -22.97 31.23 -15.09
N GLU A 190 -22.49 31.12 -13.85
CA GLU A 190 -22.56 32.21 -12.87
C GLU A 190 -21.82 33.48 -13.33
N LEU A 191 -20.65 33.34 -13.97
CA LEU A 191 -19.90 34.49 -14.53
C LEU A 191 -20.62 35.14 -15.71
N VAL A 192 -21.30 34.34 -16.54
CA VAL A 192 -22.08 34.81 -17.70
C VAL A 192 -23.32 35.56 -17.24
N GLU A 193 -24.04 35.04 -16.24
CA GLU A 193 -25.18 35.73 -15.62
C GLU A 193 -24.75 37.07 -14.98
N LEU A 194 -23.59 37.12 -14.32
CA LEU A 194 -23.02 38.34 -13.75
C LEU A 194 -22.60 39.38 -14.81
N LEU A 195 -22.13 38.93 -15.97
CA LEU A 195 -21.72 39.81 -17.08
C LEU A 195 -22.92 40.34 -17.87
N GLU A 196 -24.00 39.55 -18.02
CA GLU A 196 -25.24 40.00 -18.67
C GLU A 196 -25.94 41.12 -17.88
N ASP A 197 -25.88 41.11 -16.55
CA ASP A 197 -26.47 42.15 -15.71
C ASP A 197 -25.66 43.47 -15.68
N GLN A 198 -24.35 43.42 -15.98
CA GLN A 198 -23.45 44.59 -15.89
C GLN A 198 -23.13 45.22 -17.25
N VAL A 199 -23.25 44.48 -18.36
CA VAL A 199 -22.82 44.93 -19.69
C VAL A 199 -24.01 44.92 -20.66
N ASN A 200 -24.59 46.10 -20.88
CA ASN A 200 -25.73 46.30 -21.80
C ASN A 200 -25.29 46.35 -23.29
N HIS A 201 -24.37 45.46 -23.70
CA HIS A 201 -23.81 45.44 -25.05
C HIS A 201 -23.55 44.00 -25.52
N PRO A 202 -24.50 43.39 -26.26
CA PRO A 202 -24.52 41.94 -26.55
C PRO A 202 -23.32 41.41 -27.34
N MET A 203 -22.68 42.27 -28.15
CA MET A 203 -21.44 41.91 -28.86
C MET A 203 -20.21 41.79 -27.94
N LEU A 204 -20.15 42.56 -26.84
CA LEU A 204 -19.02 42.50 -25.91
C LEU A 204 -19.10 41.24 -25.04
N CYS A 205 -20.30 40.86 -24.59
CA CYS A 205 -20.54 39.60 -23.88
C CYS A 205 -20.21 38.38 -24.76
N SER A 206 -20.64 38.40 -26.02
CA SER A 206 -20.32 37.31 -26.96
C SER A 206 -18.81 37.19 -27.22
N TRP A 207 -18.09 38.32 -27.28
CA TRP A 207 -16.64 38.34 -27.48
C TRP A 207 -15.87 37.89 -26.23
N LEU A 208 -16.28 38.33 -25.03
CA LEU A 208 -15.72 37.87 -23.74
C LEU A 208 -15.96 36.37 -23.52
N LEU A 209 -17.16 35.87 -23.84
CA LEU A 209 -17.49 34.45 -23.79
C LEU A 209 -16.60 33.64 -24.74
N LEU A 210 -16.43 34.12 -25.98
CA LEU A 210 -15.54 33.50 -26.95
C LEU A 210 -14.08 33.54 -26.49
N CYS A 211 -13.62 34.63 -25.88
CA CYS A 211 -12.29 34.74 -25.30
C CYS A 211 -12.09 33.79 -24.11
N ILE A 212 -13.05 33.65 -23.19
CA ILE A 212 -13.00 32.70 -22.07
C ILE A 212 -13.00 31.26 -22.58
N ILE A 213 -13.84 30.95 -23.57
CA ILE A 213 -13.87 29.63 -24.22
C ILE A 213 -12.54 29.36 -24.93
N LEU A 214 -12.00 30.31 -25.68
CA LEU A 214 -10.72 30.16 -26.40
C LEU A 214 -9.51 30.10 -25.46
N HIS A 215 -9.48 30.88 -24.37
CA HIS A 215 -8.41 30.81 -23.36
C HIS A 215 -8.47 29.50 -22.57
N ASN A 216 -9.67 29.01 -22.25
CA ASN A 216 -9.86 27.71 -21.59
C ASN A 216 -9.57 26.55 -22.53
N ILE A 217 -9.86 26.63 -23.83
CA ILE A 217 -9.52 25.60 -24.83
C ILE A 217 -8.01 25.46 -25.02
N TYR A 218 -7.25 26.56 -24.89
CA TYR A 218 -5.78 26.52 -24.97
C TYR A 218 -5.09 25.98 -23.70
N LEU A 219 -5.81 25.81 -22.59
CA LEU A 219 -5.36 25.15 -21.35
C LEU A 219 -5.73 23.65 -21.28
N ILE A 220 -6.36 23.09 -22.33
CA ILE A 220 -6.81 21.69 -22.36
C ILE A 220 -5.72 20.64 -22.72
N PRO A 221 -4.48 20.95 -23.16
CA PRO A 221 -3.53 19.87 -23.45
C PRO A 221 -2.69 19.53 -22.22
N GLU A 222 -3.31 19.34 -21.05
CA GLU A 222 -2.75 18.64 -19.88
C GLU A 222 -3.83 18.59 -18.80
N ILE A 223 -3.75 17.63 -17.87
CA ILE A 223 -4.73 17.30 -16.81
C ILE A 223 -5.74 16.24 -17.24
N LEU A 224 -5.48 14.98 -16.82
CA LEU A 224 -6.52 14.01 -16.42
C LEU A 224 -5.84 12.74 -15.85
N VAL A 225 -5.39 12.84 -14.61
CA VAL A 225 -4.81 11.74 -13.83
C VAL A 225 -5.94 11.15 -12.96
N PHE A 226 -6.03 9.82 -12.80
CA PHE A 226 -6.58 9.30 -11.53
C PHE A 226 -5.84 10.05 -10.43
N GLN A 227 -6.47 10.64 -9.42
CA GLN A 227 -5.69 11.30 -8.36
C GLN A 227 -4.51 10.39 -7.93
N GLY A 228 -3.29 10.71 -8.37
CA GLY A 228 -2.08 9.90 -8.24
C GLY A 228 -1.77 8.80 -9.28
N ALA A 229 -2.73 8.12 -9.93
CA ALA A 229 -2.46 6.79 -10.55
C ALA A 229 -2.52 6.65 -12.09
N GLY A 230 -3.08 7.60 -12.83
CA GLY A 230 -3.07 7.64 -14.30
C GLY A 230 -3.93 6.61 -15.06
N ARG A 231 -3.78 5.30 -14.79
CA ARG A 231 -4.57 4.18 -15.39
C ARG A 231 -4.94 3.17 -14.31
N GLY A 232 -5.97 2.37 -14.55
CA GLY A 232 -6.39 1.34 -13.59
C GLY A 232 -7.23 0.25 -14.22
N MET A 233 -7.59 -0.76 -13.43
CA MET A 233 -8.44 -1.86 -13.89
C MET A 233 -9.73 -1.93 -13.10
N VAL A 234 -10.87 -2.07 -13.80
CA VAL A 234 -12.20 -2.15 -13.19
C VAL A 234 -12.82 -3.52 -13.46
N ALA A 235 -13.62 -4.01 -12.52
CA ALA A 235 -14.29 -5.29 -12.67
C ALA A 235 -15.36 -5.23 -13.76
N SER A 236 -15.33 -6.17 -14.71
CA SER A 236 -16.35 -6.29 -15.75
C SER A 236 -17.63 -6.96 -15.24
N GLU A 237 -17.50 -7.73 -14.17
CA GLU A 237 -18.57 -8.44 -13.45
C GLU A 237 -18.25 -8.41 -11.95
N SER A 238 -19.22 -8.74 -11.09
CA SER A 238 -18.94 -8.90 -9.66
C SER A 238 -18.08 -10.14 -9.42
N ILE A 239 -17.02 -9.99 -8.64
CA ILE A 239 -16.04 -11.04 -8.36
C ILE A 239 -16.08 -11.37 -6.86
N GLY A 240 -16.20 -12.66 -6.52
CA GLY A 240 -16.31 -13.13 -5.14
C GLY A 240 -14.96 -13.29 -4.44
N VAL A 241 -15.01 -13.47 -3.11
CA VAL A 241 -13.82 -13.80 -2.30
C VAL A 241 -13.24 -15.14 -2.74
N GLY A 242 -11.93 -15.18 -2.98
CA GLY A 242 -11.20 -16.35 -3.43
C GLY A 242 -11.18 -16.54 -4.96
N ASP A 243 -12.06 -15.88 -5.71
CA ASP A 243 -12.03 -15.91 -7.17
C ASP A 243 -10.84 -15.09 -7.70
N ALA A 244 -10.22 -15.57 -8.78
CA ALA A 244 -9.14 -14.84 -9.44
C ALA A 244 -9.71 -13.73 -10.34
N ALA A 245 -9.24 -12.50 -10.11
CA ALA A 245 -9.51 -11.36 -10.99
C ALA A 245 -8.67 -11.43 -12.28
N LEU A 246 -7.43 -11.93 -12.15
CA LEU A 246 -6.50 -12.21 -13.25
C LEU A 246 -5.84 -13.58 -13.07
N GLU A 247 -5.54 -14.22 -14.19
CA GLU A 247 -4.65 -15.38 -14.30
C GLU A 247 -3.66 -15.12 -15.44
N ILE A 248 -2.37 -14.98 -15.11
CA ILE A 248 -1.30 -14.64 -16.05
C ILE A 248 -0.42 -15.86 -16.29
N PRO A 249 -0.31 -16.38 -17.52
CA PRO A 249 0.63 -17.45 -17.85
C PRO A 249 2.06 -17.06 -17.51
N GLU A 250 2.83 -17.99 -16.93
CA GLU A 250 4.23 -17.72 -16.54
C GLU A 250 5.10 -17.28 -17.74
N SER A 251 4.77 -17.74 -18.95
CA SER A 251 5.44 -17.33 -20.19
C SER A 251 5.31 -15.84 -20.57
N LEU A 252 4.46 -15.09 -19.88
CA LEU A 252 4.31 -13.64 -20.03
C LEU A 252 4.99 -12.85 -18.90
N ILE A 253 5.53 -13.52 -17.89
CA ILE A 253 6.25 -12.88 -16.79
C ILE A 253 7.65 -12.53 -17.27
N ILE A 254 8.01 -11.26 -17.21
CA ILE A 254 9.35 -10.77 -17.52
C ILE A 254 10.18 -10.89 -16.25
N SER A 255 11.14 -11.81 -16.26
CA SER A 255 11.97 -12.16 -15.11
C SER A 255 13.44 -12.33 -15.51
N GLU A 256 14.31 -12.56 -14.52
CA GLU A 256 15.70 -12.95 -14.79
C GLU A 256 15.78 -14.25 -15.62
N GLU A 257 14.86 -15.20 -15.44
CA GLU A 257 14.86 -16.44 -16.24
C GLU A 257 14.56 -16.19 -17.72
N LEU A 258 13.72 -15.20 -18.01
CA LEU A 258 13.50 -14.73 -19.37
C LEU A 258 14.75 -14.01 -19.91
N LEU A 259 15.36 -13.15 -19.09
CA LEU A 259 16.59 -12.44 -19.45
C LEU A 259 17.71 -13.42 -19.84
N CYS A 260 17.88 -14.53 -19.11
CA CYS A 260 18.89 -15.56 -19.38
C CYS A 260 18.81 -16.16 -20.80
N GLN A 261 17.67 -16.03 -21.47
CA GLN A 261 17.44 -16.51 -22.84
C GLN A 261 17.74 -15.43 -23.91
N SER A 262 18.05 -14.21 -23.49
CA SER A 262 18.27 -13.06 -24.37
C SER A 262 19.72 -12.90 -24.81
N GLU A 263 19.92 -12.21 -25.93
CA GLU A 263 21.25 -11.80 -26.41
C GLU A 263 21.96 -10.85 -25.44
N VAL A 264 21.22 -10.08 -24.63
CA VAL A 264 21.77 -9.16 -23.63
C VAL A 264 22.50 -9.93 -22.55
N PHE A 265 21.87 -10.99 -22.01
CA PHE A 265 22.51 -11.84 -21.01
C PHE A 265 23.75 -12.54 -21.57
N LEU A 266 23.66 -13.10 -22.79
CA LEU A 266 24.80 -13.76 -23.41
C LEU A 266 26.01 -12.84 -23.60
N ALA A 267 25.78 -11.56 -23.89
CA ALA A 267 26.84 -10.57 -24.04
C ALA A 267 27.42 -10.10 -22.71
N LEU A 268 26.60 -10.00 -21.65
CA LEU A 268 26.96 -9.31 -20.41
C LEU A 268 27.26 -10.23 -19.22
N LYS A 269 26.89 -11.52 -19.26
CA LYS A 269 27.00 -12.45 -18.11
C LYS A 269 28.38 -12.53 -17.45
N ASP A 270 29.45 -12.36 -18.23
CA ASP A 270 30.84 -12.42 -17.76
C ASP A 270 31.50 -11.03 -17.74
N PHE A 271 30.72 -9.97 -17.97
CA PHE A 271 31.21 -8.60 -18.10
C PHE A 271 31.15 -7.84 -16.78
N ASN A 272 32.31 -7.49 -16.25
CA ASN A 272 32.49 -6.51 -15.18
C ASN A 272 31.58 -6.68 -13.95
N ASN A 273 31.26 -7.93 -13.58
CA ASN A 273 30.37 -8.29 -12.47
C ASN A 273 28.99 -7.57 -12.51
N ILE A 274 28.48 -7.27 -13.70
CA ILE A 274 27.17 -6.63 -13.85
C ILE A 274 26.07 -7.54 -13.29
N THR A 275 25.17 -6.99 -12.47
CA THR A 275 24.10 -7.78 -11.84
C THR A 275 22.98 -8.10 -12.83
N SER A 276 22.24 -9.18 -12.56
CA SER A 276 21.05 -9.53 -13.34
C SER A 276 19.99 -8.41 -13.31
N GLU A 277 19.86 -7.67 -12.21
CA GLU A 277 18.95 -6.51 -12.16
C GLU A 277 19.39 -5.42 -13.14
N THR A 278 20.69 -5.10 -13.17
CA THR A 278 21.24 -4.11 -14.09
C THR A 278 21.07 -4.57 -15.55
N MET A 279 21.27 -5.86 -15.84
CA MET A 279 21.00 -6.41 -17.16
C MET A 279 19.52 -6.33 -17.55
N LEU A 280 18.59 -6.50 -16.61
CA LEU A 280 17.14 -6.30 -16.85
C LEU A 280 16.82 -4.85 -17.21
N LEU A 281 17.47 -3.87 -16.58
CA LEU A 281 17.33 -2.46 -16.94
C LEU A 281 17.79 -2.23 -18.38
N LEU A 282 19.01 -2.67 -18.71
CA LEU A 282 19.58 -2.56 -20.06
C LEU A 282 18.74 -3.29 -21.12
N TRP A 283 18.21 -4.47 -20.80
CA TRP A 283 17.29 -5.22 -21.65
C TRP A 283 16.00 -4.43 -21.89
N SER A 284 15.41 -3.86 -20.84
CA SER A 284 14.16 -3.09 -20.92
C SER A 284 14.31 -1.83 -21.77
N MET A 285 15.44 -1.12 -21.65
CA MET A 285 15.77 0.03 -22.50
C MET A 285 15.78 -0.34 -23.98
N ARG A 286 16.28 -1.53 -24.34
CA ARG A 286 16.31 -2.01 -25.73
C ARG A 286 14.94 -2.48 -26.20
N GLU A 287 14.24 -3.25 -25.37
CA GLU A 287 12.93 -3.80 -25.70
C GLU A 287 11.89 -2.71 -25.95
N ARG A 288 12.00 -1.57 -25.27
CA ARG A 288 11.18 -0.38 -25.52
C ARG A 288 11.16 0.06 -26.99
N TYR A 289 12.26 -0.17 -27.73
CA TYR A 289 12.40 0.21 -29.14
C TYR A 289 12.47 -1.01 -30.08
N ASN A 290 12.28 -2.22 -29.56
CA ASN A 290 12.40 -3.44 -30.33
C ASN A 290 11.06 -3.79 -31.02
N LEU A 291 10.95 -3.48 -32.31
CA LEU A 291 9.73 -3.71 -33.10
C LEU A 291 9.37 -5.19 -33.30
N SER A 292 10.30 -6.12 -33.08
CA SER A 292 10.05 -7.57 -33.15
C SER A 292 9.85 -8.21 -31.77
N SER A 293 9.83 -7.42 -30.69
CA SER A 293 9.61 -7.92 -29.34
C SER A 293 8.24 -8.57 -29.20
N LYS A 294 8.20 -9.74 -28.54
CA LYS A 294 6.95 -10.36 -28.06
C LYS A 294 6.17 -9.40 -27.14
N PHE A 295 6.90 -8.58 -26.38
CA PHE A 295 6.37 -7.63 -25.40
C PHE A 295 6.19 -6.22 -25.97
N LYS A 296 6.31 -6.04 -27.29
CA LYS A 296 6.16 -4.73 -27.94
C LYS A 296 4.89 -4.01 -27.48
N THR A 297 3.74 -4.68 -27.50
CA THR A 297 2.46 -4.09 -27.07
C THR A 297 2.51 -3.61 -25.62
N TYR A 298 3.14 -4.37 -24.72
CA TYR A 298 3.33 -3.96 -23.33
C TYR A 298 4.19 -2.71 -23.23
N PHE A 299 5.35 -2.68 -23.87
CA PHE A 299 6.24 -1.52 -23.84
C PHE A 299 5.63 -0.26 -24.47
N GLU A 300 4.83 -0.41 -25.54
CA GLU A 300 4.10 0.71 -26.16
C GLU A 300 3.01 1.28 -25.25
N THR A 301 2.49 0.49 -24.31
CA THR A 301 1.55 0.99 -23.31
C THR A 301 2.22 1.65 -22.10
N LEU A 302 3.51 1.45 -21.85
CA LEU A 302 4.14 2.08 -20.67
C LEU A 302 4.18 3.61 -20.80
N PRO A 303 4.13 4.36 -19.67
CA PRO A 303 4.17 5.80 -19.74
C PRO A 303 5.50 6.28 -20.32
N ALA A 304 5.46 7.40 -21.05
CA ALA A 304 6.67 7.98 -21.63
C ALA A 304 7.68 8.39 -20.54
N ASN A 305 7.16 8.95 -19.44
CA ASN A 305 7.87 9.38 -18.25
C ASN A 305 7.11 8.90 -17.01
N PHE A 306 7.82 8.61 -15.92
CA PHE A 306 7.21 8.37 -14.62
C PHE A 306 7.23 9.65 -13.78
N ASN A 307 6.35 9.72 -12.79
CA ASN A 307 6.24 10.87 -11.88
C ASN A 307 6.73 10.49 -10.48
N THR A 308 7.80 9.71 -10.40
CA THR A 308 8.38 9.31 -9.10
C THR A 308 9.20 10.44 -8.49
N GLY A 309 9.53 10.34 -7.19
CA GLY A 309 10.44 11.27 -6.54
C GLY A 309 11.80 11.40 -7.25
N LEU A 310 12.24 10.35 -7.94
CA LEU A 310 13.47 10.35 -8.73
C LEU A 310 13.40 11.35 -9.91
N SER A 311 12.21 11.59 -10.43
CA SER A 311 11.95 12.53 -11.54
C SER A 311 11.44 13.90 -11.09
N PHE A 312 11.39 14.18 -9.77
CA PHE A 312 10.97 15.49 -9.27
C PHE A 312 11.87 16.62 -9.77
N GLY A 313 11.23 17.67 -10.27
CA GLY A 313 11.85 18.94 -10.63
C GLY A 313 12.15 19.81 -9.42
N ILE A 314 12.75 20.99 -9.68
CA ILE A 314 13.24 21.90 -8.64
C ILE A 314 12.10 22.34 -7.69
N ASP A 315 10.94 22.70 -8.22
CA ASP A 315 9.82 23.18 -7.42
C ASP A 315 9.27 22.11 -6.46
N ALA A 316 9.19 20.86 -6.93
CA ALA A 316 8.75 19.73 -6.12
C ALA A 316 9.79 19.36 -5.04
N LEU A 317 11.08 19.47 -5.35
CA LEU A 317 12.15 19.25 -4.39
C LEU A 317 12.22 20.36 -3.33
N ALA A 318 12.04 21.62 -3.73
CA ALA A 318 11.99 22.76 -2.80
C ALA A 318 10.83 22.62 -1.80
N ALA A 319 9.69 22.07 -2.22
CA ALA A 319 8.56 21.80 -1.34
C ALA A 319 8.84 20.70 -0.28
N LEU A 320 9.92 19.93 -0.44
CA LEU A 320 10.35 18.88 0.50
C LEU A 320 11.55 19.31 1.36
N GLU A 321 12.11 20.49 1.13
CA GLU A 321 13.27 20.98 1.88
C GLU A 321 13.00 20.96 3.40
N GLY A 322 14.00 20.54 4.18
CA GLY A 322 13.88 20.35 5.63
C GLY A 322 13.23 19.02 6.05
N THR A 323 12.76 18.19 5.11
CA THR A 323 12.19 16.87 5.43
C THR A 323 13.19 15.72 5.21
N LEU A 324 13.06 14.63 5.98
CA LEU A 324 13.82 13.40 5.76
C LEU A 324 13.66 12.84 4.33
N LEU A 325 12.47 13.00 3.75
CA LEU A 325 12.17 12.54 2.39
C LEU A 325 13.01 13.26 1.32
N PHE A 326 13.34 14.54 1.54
CA PHE A 326 14.21 15.27 0.61
C PHE A 326 15.59 14.62 0.54
N ASP A 327 16.20 14.34 1.69
CA ASP A 327 17.50 13.69 1.76
C ASP A 327 17.48 12.30 1.12
N GLU A 328 16.44 11.51 1.40
CA GLU A 328 16.24 10.18 0.80
C GLU A 328 16.17 10.25 -0.74
N ILE A 329 15.39 11.18 -1.28
CA ILE A 329 15.27 11.36 -2.75
C ILE A 329 16.59 11.81 -3.35
N MET A 330 17.28 12.77 -2.72
CA MET A 330 18.56 13.29 -3.22
C MET A 330 19.64 12.20 -3.23
N GLN A 331 19.73 11.40 -2.17
CA GLN A 331 20.64 10.25 -2.12
C GLN A 331 20.32 9.21 -3.20
N ALA A 332 19.03 8.87 -3.39
CA ALA A 332 18.62 7.93 -4.43
C ALA A 332 18.96 8.42 -5.85
N LYS A 333 18.72 9.71 -6.13
CA LYS A 333 19.08 10.35 -7.42
C LYS A 333 20.58 10.33 -7.65
N GLN A 334 21.37 10.68 -6.63
CA GLN A 334 22.83 10.64 -6.71
C GLN A 334 23.35 9.22 -6.96
N HIS A 335 22.80 8.22 -6.26
CA HIS A 335 23.18 6.82 -6.43
C HIS A 335 22.95 6.34 -7.88
N LEU A 336 21.77 6.60 -8.44
CA LEU A 336 21.46 6.24 -9.83
C LEU A 336 22.37 6.97 -10.82
N ARG A 337 22.66 8.24 -10.56
CA ARG A 337 23.56 9.03 -11.41
C ARG A 337 24.96 8.44 -11.44
N GLN A 338 25.50 8.10 -10.27
CA GLN A 338 26.80 7.46 -10.15
C GLN A 338 26.83 6.12 -10.89
N GLN A 339 25.80 5.29 -10.71
CA GLN A 339 25.69 4.00 -11.40
C GLN A 339 25.71 4.16 -12.93
N TYR A 340 25.00 5.15 -13.48
CA TYR A 340 25.01 5.45 -14.91
C TYR A 340 26.40 5.90 -15.38
N ASP A 341 27.00 6.86 -14.68
CA ASP A 341 28.28 7.46 -15.07
C ASP A 341 29.44 6.44 -15.01
N ASP A 342 29.38 5.44 -14.12
CA ASP A 342 30.35 4.36 -14.04
C ASP A 342 30.14 3.28 -15.11
N LEU A 343 28.88 2.89 -15.36
CA LEU A 343 28.56 1.74 -16.22
C LEU A 343 28.62 2.08 -17.71
N PHE A 344 27.98 3.18 -18.12
CA PHE A 344 27.69 3.43 -19.53
C PHE A 344 28.94 3.70 -20.38
N PRO A 345 30.00 4.38 -19.91
CA PRO A 345 31.26 4.49 -20.67
C PRO A 345 31.85 3.11 -21.06
N LEU A 346 31.74 2.13 -20.16
CA LEU A 346 32.21 0.77 -20.40
C LEU A 346 31.32 0.03 -21.40
N ILE A 347 30.00 0.19 -21.28
CA ILE A 347 29.02 -0.40 -22.20
C ILE A 347 29.23 0.13 -23.63
N TYR A 348 29.41 1.45 -23.81
CA TYR A 348 29.64 2.04 -25.13
C TYR A 348 30.91 1.54 -25.81
N THR A 349 31.96 1.32 -25.03
CA THR A 349 33.27 0.92 -25.55
C THR A 349 33.27 -0.54 -25.98
N ASN A 350 32.65 -1.41 -25.18
CA ASN A 350 32.72 -2.86 -25.38
C ASN A 350 31.56 -3.42 -26.23
N PHE A 351 30.40 -2.76 -26.24
CA PHE A 351 29.18 -3.26 -26.89
C PHE A 351 28.42 -2.22 -27.73
N PRO A 352 29.07 -1.39 -28.57
CA PRO A 352 28.44 -0.27 -29.27
C PRO A 352 27.35 -0.67 -30.28
N ALA A 353 27.40 -1.89 -30.81
CA ALA A 353 26.39 -2.41 -31.74
C ALA A 353 25.09 -2.82 -31.02
N MET A 354 25.20 -3.35 -29.80
CA MET A 354 24.05 -3.78 -28.99
C MET A 354 23.44 -2.60 -28.23
N PHE A 355 24.27 -1.72 -27.69
CA PHE A 355 23.90 -0.59 -26.84
C PHE A 355 24.27 0.72 -27.52
N ARG A 356 23.37 1.19 -28.39
CA ARG A 356 23.57 2.43 -29.14
C ARG A 356 23.45 3.64 -28.22
N LYS A 357 24.26 4.68 -28.48
CA LYS A 357 24.32 5.90 -27.66
C LYS A 357 23.00 6.69 -27.59
N ASP A 358 22.16 6.59 -28.62
CA ASP A 358 20.85 7.24 -28.67
C ASP A 358 19.79 6.52 -27.82
N ILE A 359 19.97 5.22 -27.55
CA ILE A 359 19.09 4.45 -26.66
C ILE A 359 19.60 4.52 -25.23
N CYS A 360 20.91 4.42 -25.05
CA CYS A 360 21.55 4.30 -23.76
C CYS A 360 21.74 5.64 -23.03
N THR A 361 20.81 6.58 -23.16
CA THR A 361 20.85 7.89 -22.51
C THR A 361 20.51 7.82 -21.02
N TRP A 362 20.84 8.88 -20.28
CA TRP A 362 20.42 9.03 -18.88
C TRP A 362 18.91 8.90 -18.71
N ASP A 363 18.13 9.56 -19.56
CA ASP A 363 16.66 9.55 -19.45
C ASP A 363 16.07 8.16 -19.65
N ASN A 364 16.62 7.38 -20.60
CA ASN A 364 16.16 6.01 -20.81
C ASN A 364 16.62 5.06 -19.69
N PHE A 365 17.78 5.32 -19.10
CA PHE A 365 18.24 4.56 -17.94
C PHE A 365 17.36 4.84 -16.72
N LEU A 366 17.11 6.11 -16.41
CA LEU A 366 16.23 6.52 -15.33
C LEU A 366 14.81 5.96 -15.55
N TRP A 367 14.28 6.05 -16.78
CA TRP A 367 12.99 5.46 -17.14
C TRP A 367 12.94 3.95 -16.87
N ALA A 368 14.01 3.21 -17.20
CA ALA A 368 14.06 1.78 -16.93
C ALA A 368 14.10 1.49 -15.42
N CYS A 369 14.87 2.26 -14.65
CA CYS A 369 14.87 2.16 -13.19
C CYS A 369 13.47 2.39 -12.61
N GLU A 370 12.82 3.48 -12.99
CA GLU A 370 11.48 3.83 -12.53
C GLU A 370 10.41 2.80 -12.95
N LEU A 371 10.53 2.21 -14.15
CA LEU A 371 9.67 1.09 -14.57
C LEU A 371 9.79 -0.09 -13.60
N TRP A 372 11.00 -0.52 -13.29
CA TRP A 372 11.21 -1.66 -12.41
C TRP A 372 10.84 -1.33 -10.96
N TYR A 373 11.09 -0.12 -10.48
CA TYR A 373 10.69 0.28 -9.12
C TYR A 373 9.18 0.39 -8.96
N SER A 374 8.45 0.89 -9.96
CA SER A 374 7.02 1.16 -9.83
C SER A 374 6.10 0.02 -10.30
N ASN A 375 6.57 -0.88 -11.16
CA ASN A 375 5.74 -1.93 -11.77
C ASN A 375 6.21 -3.37 -11.49
N SER A 376 7.35 -3.56 -10.83
CA SER A 376 7.81 -4.92 -10.53
C SER A 376 7.08 -5.54 -9.34
N MET A 377 7.04 -6.87 -9.32
CA MET A 377 6.46 -7.67 -8.26
C MET A 377 7.40 -8.83 -7.93
N MET A 378 7.47 -9.20 -6.66
CA MET A 378 8.20 -10.38 -6.21
C MET A 378 7.35 -11.63 -6.47
N VAL A 379 7.87 -12.57 -7.28
CA VAL A 379 7.15 -13.78 -7.69
C VAL A 379 8.03 -15.00 -7.48
N VAL A 380 7.49 -16.03 -6.83
CA VAL A 380 8.07 -17.37 -6.85
C VAL A 380 7.62 -18.07 -8.13
N LEU A 381 8.57 -18.26 -9.05
CA LEU A 381 8.36 -18.93 -10.33
C LEU A 381 8.22 -20.46 -10.13
N SER A 382 7.82 -21.19 -11.18
CA SER A 382 7.72 -22.65 -11.14
C SER A 382 9.08 -23.34 -10.89
N SER A 383 10.19 -22.65 -11.13
CA SER A 383 11.52 -23.10 -10.74
C SER A 383 11.73 -23.14 -9.22
N GLY A 384 10.85 -22.51 -8.44
CA GLY A 384 10.98 -22.28 -7.00
C GLY A 384 11.79 -21.03 -6.65
N LYS A 385 12.36 -20.34 -7.65
CA LYS A 385 13.14 -19.11 -7.45
C LYS A 385 12.22 -17.91 -7.20
N LEU A 386 12.47 -17.19 -6.11
CA LEU A 386 11.88 -15.87 -5.89
C LEU A 386 12.60 -14.84 -6.77
N SER A 387 11.85 -14.18 -7.65
CA SER A 387 12.39 -13.24 -8.64
C SER A 387 11.58 -11.94 -8.65
N THR A 388 12.27 -10.82 -8.86
CA THR A 388 11.65 -9.54 -9.22
C THR A 388 11.18 -9.62 -10.67
N CYS A 389 9.92 -9.32 -10.93
CA CYS A 389 9.31 -9.54 -12.24
C CYS A 389 8.43 -8.37 -12.68
N LEU A 390 8.43 -8.03 -13.97
CA LEU A 390 7.35 -7.25 -14.57
C LEU A 390 6.26 -8.21 -15.06
N ILE A 391 5.01 -7.89 -14.76
CA ILE A 391 3.86 -8.72 -15.12
C ILE A 391 2.92 -7.89 -15.99
N PRO A 392 3.04 -8.00 -17.33
CA PRO A 392 2.13 -7.35 -18.26
C PRO A 392 0.66 -7.60 -17.90
N VAL A 393 -0.20 -6.60 -18.17
CA VAL A 393 -1.61 -6.54 -17.73
C VAL A 393 -1.77 -6.34 -16.21
N ALA A 394 -1.18 -7.20 -15.38
CA ALA A 394 -1.32 -7.11 -13.93
C ALA A 394 -0.67 -5.83 -13.34
N GLY A 395 0.38 -5.32 -13.97
CA GLY A 395 1.02 -4.04 -13.60
C GLY A 395 0.13 -2.79 -13.74
N LEU A 396 -1.11 -2.92 -14.25
CA LEU A 396 -2.11 -1.85 -14.30
C LEU A 396 -3.05 -1.82 -13.09
N LEU A 397 -3.01 -2.81 -12.22
CA LEU A 397 -3.76 -2.79 -10.96
C LEU A 397 -3.11 -1.75 -10.03
N ASN A 398 -3.91 -0.83 -9.50
CA ASN A 398 -3.42 0.21 -8.59
C ASN A 398 -3.37 -0.27 -7.14
N HIS A 399 -2.67 0.50 -6.31
CA HIS A 399 -2.64 0.32 -4.87
C HIS A 399 -3.84 0.94 -4.15
N SER A 400 -4.26 0.30 -3.05
CA SER A 400 -5.12 0.88 -2.03
C SER A 400 -4.71 0.35 -0.66
N VAL A 401 -4.90 1.15 0.40
CA VAL A 401 -4.77 0.71 1.80
C VAL A 401 -5.80 -0.38 2.15
N SER A 402 -6.91 -0.45 1.41
CA SER A 402 -7.96 -1.47 1.53
C SER A 402 -8.11 -2.25 0.20
N PRO A 403 -7.09 -3.02 -0.20
CA PRO A 403 -7.03 -3.63 -1.52
C PRO A 403 -8.04 -4.77 -1.68
N HIS A 404 -8.36 -5.09 -2.92
CA HIS A 404 -9.16 -6.28 -3.26
C HIS A 404 -8.29 -7.53 -3.30
N ILE A 405 -7.06 -7.41 -3.77
CA ILE A 405 -6.08 -8.49 -3.88
C ILE A 405 -4.95 -8.23 -2.88
N LEU A 406 -4.89 -9.03 -1.81
CA LEU A 406 -3.82 -8.92 -0.82
C LEU A 406 -2.69 -9.93 -1.07
N ASN A 407 -3.06 -11.15 -1.44
CA ASN A 407 -2.15 -12.30 -1.51
C ASN A 407 -1.97 -12.74 -2.97
N TYR A 408 -0.75 -12.59 -3.48
CA TYR A 408 -0.30 -13.03 -4.80
C TYR A 408 1.21 -13.33 -4.75
N GLY A 409 1.85 -13.60 -5.89
CA GLY A 409 3.32 -13.73 -5.95
C GLY A 409 3.84 -15.17 -5.96
N ARG A 410 3.02 -16.16 -6.30
CA ARG A 410 3.48 -17.53 -6.56
C ARG A 410 2.78 -18.10 -7.79
N VAL A 411 3.56 -18.63 -8.71
CA VAL A 411 3.04 -19.38 -9.87
C VAL A 411 2.42 -20.69 -9.38
N ASP A 412 1.19 -20.94 -9.82
CA ASP A 412 0.49 -22.21 -9.60
C ASP A 412 1.14 -23.29 -10.47
N GLU A 413 1.61 -24.35 -9.83
CA GLU A 413 2.37 -25.42 -10.52
C GLU A 413 1.51 -26.23 -11.50
N ALA A 414 0.21 -26.37 -11.22
CA ALA A 414 -0.71 -27.15 -12.05
C ALA A 414 -1.13 -26.36 -13.29
N THR A 415 -1.39 -25.05 -13.15
CA THR A 415 -1.83 -24.21 -14.27
C THR A 415 -0.70 -23.43 -14.94
N LYS A 416 0.53 -23.44 -14.39
CA LYS A 416 1.69 -22.68 -14.86
C LYS A 416 1.38 -21.20 -15.06
N SER A 417 0.65 -20.64 -14.09
CA SER A 417 0.14 -19.27 -14.14
C SER A 417 0.18 -18.61 -12.77
N LEU A 418 0.43 -17.31 -12.75
CA LEU A 418 0.24 -16.46 -11.57
C LEU A 418 -1.22 -16.02 -11.46
N LYS A 419 -1.85 -16.25 -10.30
CA LYS A 419 -3.25 -15.90 -10.02
C LYS A 419 -3.34 -14.72 -9.06
N PHE A 420 -4.37 -13.90 -9.24
CA PHE A 420 -4.68 -12.73 -8.40
C PHE A 420 -6.05 -12.91 -7.73
N PRO A 421 -6.13 -13.74 -6.66
CA PRO A 421 -7.38 -14.01 -5.96
C PRO A 421 -7.84 -12.83 -5.10
N LEU A 422 -9.16 -12.61 -5.04
CA LEU A 422 -9.73 -11.57 -4.21
C LEU A 422 -9.75 -11.95 -2.72
N SER A 423 -9.29 -11.05 -1.89
CA SER A 423 -9.40 -11.07 -0.43
C SER A 423 -10.69 -10.39 0.06
N ARG A 424 -11.29 -9.48 -0.72
CA ARG A 424 -12.64 -8.97 -0.51
C ARG A 424 -13.38 -8.88 -1.84
N PRO A 425 -14.73 -8.96 -1.86
CA PRO A 425 -15.49 -8.85 -3.11
C PRO A 425 -15.18 -7.54 -3.85
N CYS A 426 -15.23 -7.60 -5.18
CA CYS A 426 -15.16 -6.43 -6.06
C CYS A 426 -16.45 -6.37 -6.88
N ASP A 427 -17.21 -5.29 -6.77
CA ASP A 427 -18.49 -5.16 -7.48
C ASP A 427 -18.28 -4.78 -8.96
N ALA A 428 -19.20 -5.18 -9.84
CA ALA A 428 -19.11 -4.81 -11.26
C ALA A 428 -19.02 -3.28 -11.44
N GLY A 429 -18.02 -2.82 -12.18
CA GLY A 429 -17.73 -1.40 -12.38
C GLY A 429 -16.83 -0.76 -11.30
N GLU A 430 -16.55 -1.45 -10.20
CA GLU A 430 -15.59 -0.99 -9.19
C GLU A 430 -14.16 -1.16 -9.69
N GLN A 431 -13.26 -0.25 -9.27
CA GLN A 431 -11.83 -0.43 -9.51
C GLN A 431 -11.28 -1.54 -8.62
N CYS A 432 -10.63 -2.52 -9.24
CA CYS A 432 -9.94 -3.58 -8.54
C CYS A 432 -8.54 -3.09 -8.15
N PHE A 433 -8.20 -3.21 -6.87
CA PHE A 433 -6.93 -2.75 -6.30
C PHE A 433 -6.13 -3.93 -5.78
N LEU A 434 -4.81 -3.83 -5.84
CA LEU A 434 -3.88 -4.79 -5.26
C LEU A 434 -3.04 -4.14 -4.15
N SER A 435 -2.51 -4.92 -3.21
CA SER A 435 -1.56 -4.38 -2.22
C SER A 435 -0.16 -4.32 -2.81
N TYR A 436 0.47 -3.15 -2.91
CA TYR A 436 1.88 -3.07 -3.35
C TYR A 436 2.84 -3.55 -2.26
N GLY A 437 2.38 -3.55 -1.00
CA GLY A 437 3.19 -3.90 0.15
C GLY A 437 2.90 -2.97 1.32
N LYS A 438 3.68 -3.15 2.39
CA LYS A 438 3.59 -2.39 3.64
C LYS A 438 4.52 -1.18 3.59
N HIS A 439 4.35 -0.34 2.58
CA HIS A 439 5.26 0.76 2.31
C HIS A 439 4.79 2.07 2.96
N PRO A 440 5.69 2.82 3.62
CA PRO A 440 5.38 4.18 4.04
C PRO A 440 5.18 5.10 2.83
N GLY A 441 4.53 6.23 3.06
CA GLY A 441 4.25 7.24 2.04
C GLY A 441 5.52 7.77 1.38
N SER A 442 6.62 7.93 2.15
CA SER A 442 7.93 8.31 1.61
C SER A 442 8.39 7.35 0.50
N HIS A 443 8.32 6.04 0.75
CA HIS A 443 8.66 5.02 -0.23
C HIS A 443 7.73 5.05 -1.46
N LEU A 444 6.41 5.18 -1.23
CA LEU A 444 5.43 5.23 -2.32
C LEU A 444 5.63 6.47 -3.22
N VAL A 445 5.98 7.61 -2.65
CA VAL A 445 6.31 8.83 -3.41
C VAL A 445 7.60 8.63 -4.20
N THR A 446 8.66 8.17 -3.53
CA THR A 446 9.99 8.05 -4.13
C THR A 446 10.02 7.07 -5.29
N PHE A 447 9.34 5.92 -5.18
CA PHE A 447 9.48 4.82 -6.14
C PHE A 447 8.23 4.55 -6.99
N TYR A 448 7.06 5.01 -6.57
CA TYR A 448 5.80 4.82 -7.32
C TYR A 448 5.15 6.14 -7.76
N GLY A 449 5.54 7.28 -7.18
CA GLY A 449 5.03 8.60 -7.58
C GLY A 449 3.64 8.94 -7.07
N PHE A 450 3.17 8.31 -5.98
CA PHE A 450 1.85 8.61 -5.42
C PHE A 450 1.80 8.46 -3.90
N LEU A 451 0.78 9.04 -3.29
CA LEU A 451 0.36 8.75 -1.92
C LEU A 451 -1.04 8.11 -1.95
N PRO A 452 -1.31 7.08 -1.13
CA PRO A 452 -2.62 6.46 -1.10
C PRO A 452 -3.67 7.43 -0.54
N ARG A 453 -4.93 7.22 -0.93
CA ARG A 453 -6.07 7.90 -0.32
C ARG A 453 -6.28 7.40 1.12
N GLY A 454 -6.74 8.30 1.99
CA GLY A 454 -6.90 8.00 3.42
C GLY A 454 -5.55 7.82 4.13
N ASP A 455 -5.61 7.54 5.43
CA ASP A 455 -4.40 7.37 6.23
C ASP A 455 -3.68 6.07 5.89
N ASN A 456 -2.38 6.17 5.64
CA ASN A 456 -1.56 4.99 5.43
C ASN A 456 -1.12 4.43 6.79
N PRO A 457 -1.53 3.21 7.18
CA PRO A 457 -1.15 2.63 8.46
C PRO A 457 0.35 2.29 8.56
N TYR A 458 1.11 2.48 7.48
CA TYR A 458 2.55 2.27 7.44
C TYR A 458 3.36 3.57 7.53
N ASP A 459 2.71 4.74 7.63
CA ASP A 459 3.40 6.00 7.85
C ASP A 459 3.88 6.09 9.30
N VAL A 460 5.20 6.08 9.49
CA VAL A 460 5.88 6.24 10.79
C VAL A 460 7.02 7.24 10.68
N ILE A 461 7.33 7.94 11.76
CA ILE A 461 8.57 8.71 11.89
C ILE A 461 9.50 7.94 12.83
N PRO A 462 10.68 7.50 12.36
CA PRO A 462 11.68 6.88 13.22
C PRO A 462 12.30 7.92 14.15
N LEU A 463 12.60 7.50 15.38
CA LEU A 463 13.27 8.28 16.41
C LEU A 463 14.45 7.47 16.93
N ASP A 464 15.66 7.91 16.62
CA ASP A 464 16.86 7.32 17.21
C ASP A 464 17.21 8.07 18.50
N LEU A 465 17.05 7.39 19.63
CA LEU A 465 17.29 7.93 20.96
C LEU A 465 18.56 7.30 21.53
N ASP A 466 19.63 8.07 21.57
CA ASP A 466 20.87 7.67 22.23
C ASP A 466 20.74 7.88 23.73
N THR A 467 20.82 6.80 24.51
CA THR A 467 21.05 6.92 25.96
C THR A 467 22.53 7.20 26.16
N SER A 468 22.90 8.41 26.57
CA SER A 468 24.27 8.66 27.02
C SER A 468 24.58 7.70 28.17
N ALA A 469 25.47 6.74 27.95
CA ALA A 469 26.01 5.93 29.02
C ALA A 469 26.76 6.87 29.96
N ASP A 470 26.19 7.19 31.12
CA ASP A 470 26.90 7.92 32.15
C ASP A 470 28.20 7.18 32.51
N GLU A 471 29.30 7.92 32.57
CA GLU A 471 30.64 7.42 32.93
C GLU A 471 30.75 6.94 34.40
N ASP A 472 29.65 6.87 35.15
CA ASP A 472 29.67 6.44 36.55
C ASP A 472 28.89 5.12 36.74
N GLY A 473 29.66 4.05 36.97
CA GLY A 473 29.23 2.65 36.87
C GLY A 473 28.28 2.13 37.96
N THR A 474 27.20 2.84 38.26
CA THR A 474 26.15 2.36 39.18
C THR A 474 24.76 2.87 38.79
N ALA A 475 24.11 2.20 37.83
CA ALA A 475 22.65 2.11 37.76
C ALA A 475 22.24 0.80 37.08
N GLN A 476 21.20 0.17 37.64
CA GLN A 476 20.75 -1.17 37.32
C GLN A 476 20.22 -1.30 35.89
N SER A 477 20.45 -2.49 35.33
CA SER A 477 20.02 -2.96 34.03
C SER A 477 18.55 -2.67 33.72
N VAL A 478 18.29 -1.82 32.72
CA VAL A 478 17.05 -1.88 31.93
C VAL A 478 17.40 -2.25 30.50
N SER A 479 17.14 -3.51 30.21
CA SER A 479 17.22 -4.16 28.90
C SER A 479 16.13 -3.59 27.97
N THR A 480 16.36 -2.43 27.38
CA THR A 480 15.81 -2.18 26.05
C THR A 480 17.00 -2.02 25.12
N SER A 481 17.39 -3.10 24.45
CA SER A 481 18.47 -3.09 23.45
C SER A 481 18.10 -2.31 22.18
N GLN A 482 16.97 -1.61 22.20
CA GLN A 482 16.37 -0.94 21.07
C GLN A 482 16.46 0.57 21.31
N THR A 483 17.34 1.22 20.56
CA THR A 483 17.55 2.68 20.56
C THR A 483 16.64 3.39 19.56
N THR A 484 16.08 2.64 18.61
CA THR A 484 15.18 3.16 17.58
C THR A 484 13.72 2.94 17.97
N HIS A 485 13.00 4.04 18.13
CA HIS A 485 11.57 4.10 18.41
C HIS A 485 10.80 4.72 17.24
N MET A 486 9.47 4.71 17.30
CA MET A 486 8.62 5.19 16.20
C MET A 486 7.43 5.97 16.75
N ILE A 487 6.96 6.94 15.98
CA ILE A 487 5.66 7.57 16.18
C ILE A 487 4.80 7.46 14.93
N ARG A 488 3.47 7.42 15.09
CA ARG A 488 2.54 7.32 13.96
C ARG A 488 2.52 8.63 13.17
N GLY A 489 2.68 8.55 11.85
CA GLY A 489 2.45 9.68 10.95
C GLY A 489 0.98 10.14 10.90
N THR A 490 0.06 9.32 11.40
CA THR A 490 -1.39 9.57 11.42
C THR A 490 -1.87 10.35 12.64
N TRP A 491 -1.00 10.75 13.56
CA TRP A 491 -1.37 11.56 14.74
C TRP A 491 -2.13 12.84 14.41
N LEU A 492 -2.01 13.32 13.16
CA LEU A 492 -2.58 14.57 12.68
C LEU A 492 -3.68 14.33 11.63
N SER A 493 -4.17 13.10 11.54
CA SER A 493 -5.25 12.73 10.64
C SER A 493 -6.50 13.56 10.92
N ARG A 494 -7.08 14.07 9.83
CA ARG A 494 -8.40 14.74 9.83
C ARG A 494 -9.53 13.77 9.50
N TYR A 495 -9.21 12.54 9.09
CA TYR A 495 -10.20 11.50 8.82
C TYR A 495 -10.52 10.79 10.13
N GLY A 496 -11.80 10.78 10.51
CA GLY A 496 -12.25 9.95 11.63
C GLY A 496 -11.98 8.49 11.29
N GLY A 497 -10.98 7.90 11.93
CA GLY A 497 -10.49 6.54 11.72
C GLY A 497 -9.85 5.99 12.99
N PHE A 498 -9.33 4.75 12.90
CA PHE A 498 -8.92 3.90 14.03
C PHE A 498 -8.15 4.65 15.14
N PRO A 499 -8.47 4.39 16.43
CA PRO A 499 -7.89 5.15 17.53
C PRO A 499 -6.42 4.78 17.68
N THR A 500 -5.51 5.74 17.56
CA THR A 500 -4.20 5.71 18.23
C THR A 500 -3.76 7.15 18.47
N TYR A 501 -4.58 7.87 19.24
CA TYR A 501 -4.21 9.19 19.76
C TYR A 501 -3.47 8.99 21.08
N GLY A 502 -2.19 8.65 20.99
CA GLY A 502 -1.32 8.39 22.14
C GLY A 502 0.14 8.16 21.72
N LEU A 503 1.07 8.46 22.63
CA LEU A 503 2.46 8.05 22.50
C LEU A 503 2.55 6.53 22.66
N PRO A 504 3.25 5.81 21.77
CA PRO A 504 3.30 4.35 21.86
C PRO A 504 3.97 3.92 23.17
N GLN A 505 3.38 2.92 23.83
CA GLN A 505 3.86 2.43 25.12
C GLN A 505 5.35 2.05 25.11
N PRO A 506 5.90 1.40 24.08
CA PRO A 506 7.34 1.14 24.01
C PRO A 506 8.19 2.42 24.08
N LEU A 507 7.80 3.50 23.39
CA LEU A 507 8.48 4.79 23.46
C LEU A 507 8.33 5.44 24.84
N LEU A 508 7.13 5.44 25.42
CA LEU A 508 6.90 5.97 26.76
C LEU A 508 7.72 5.23 27.82
N SER A 509 7.76 3.90 27.76
CA SER A 509 8.56 3.08 28.67
C SER A 509 10.05 3.37 28.53
N HIS A 510 10.56 3.52 27.30
CA HIS A 510 11.96 3.89 27.08
C HIS A 510 12.28 5.28 27.63
N LEU A 511 11.46 6.30 27.33
CA LEU A 511 11.67 7.66 27.83
C LEU A 511 11.62 7.72 29.37
N ARG A 512 10.66 7.01 29.98
CA ARG A 512 10.59 6.91 31.46
C ARG A 512 11.86 6.30 32.04
N ALA A 513 12.33 5.18 31.49
CA ALA A 513 13.56 4.54 31.94
C ALA A 513 14.79 5.45 31.75
N ALA A 514 14.93 6.08 30.57
CA ALA A 514 16.06 6.96 30.26
C ALA A 514 16.10 8.21 31.15
N LEU A 515 14.94 8.71 31.59
CA LEU A 515 14.80 9.89 32.45
C LEU A 515 14.77 9.54 33.94
N GLY A 516 14.96 8.26 34.32
CA GLY A 516 14.85 7.81 35.72
C GLY A 516 13.45 7.98 36.32
N CYS A 517 12.43 8.04 35.46
CA CYS A 517 11.02 8.29 35.76
C CYS A 517 10.19 7.00 35.83
N ASP A 518 10.81 5.87 36.18
CA ASP A 518 10.14 4.57 36.26
C ASP A 518 9.00 4.56 37.29
N LEU A 519 7.92 3.86 36.97
CA LEU A 519 6.76 3.71 37.83
C LEU A 519 6.85 2.41 38.62
N ASP A 520 6.78 2.49 39.94
CA ASP A 520 6.64 1.35 40.84
C ASP A 520 5.35 1.42 41.67
N GLU A 521 5.03 0.34 42.39
CA GLU A 521 3.83 0.28 43.26
C GLU A 521 3.83 1.34 44.38
N SER A 522 4.96 2.00 44.63
CA SER A 522 5.13 3.02 45.69
C SER A 522 5.06 4.46 45.19
N THR A 523 5.03 4.66 43.86
CA THR A 523 5.06 5.98 43.22
C THR A 523 3.77 6.74 43.50
N THR A 524 3.86 7.96 44.04
CA THR A 524 2.68 8.74 44.39
C THR A 524 2.03 9.37 43.15
N GLU A 525 0.73 9.70 43.21
CA GLU A 525 0.04 10.38 42.09
C GLU A 525 0.69 11.73 41.71
N ALA A 526 1.35 12.39 42.68
CA ALA A 526 2.10 13.62 42.42
C ALA A 526 3.39 13.34 41.64
N ASP A 527 4.12 12.29 42.00
CA ASP A 527 5.35 11.88 41.31
C ASP A 527 5.04 11.38 39.90
N ILE A 528 3.92 10.68 39.69
CA ILE A 528 3.46 10.28 38.35
C ILE A 528 3.27 11.50 37.45
N LYS A 529 2.58 12.53 37.95
CA LYS A 529 2.32 13.77 37.18
C LYS A 529 3.61 14.52 36.85
N GLU A 530 4.56 14.55 37.79
CA GLU A 530 5.85 15.18 37.57
C GLU A 530 6.70 14.40 36.56
N ASN A 531 6.74 13.07 36.67
CA ASN A 531 7.42 12.19 35.71
C ASN A 531 6.84 12.35 34.31
N ASP A 532 5.51 12.36 34.16
CA ASP A 532 4.85 12.55 32.88
C ASP A 532 5.12 13.97 32.32
N ARG A 533 5.17 15.01 33.17
CA ARG A 533 5.58 16.37 32.74
C ARG A 533 6.99 16.37 32.14
N VAL A 534 7.95 15.71 32.79
CA VAL A 534 9.35 15.63 32.32
C VAL A 534 9.46 14.87 30.99
N VAL A 535 8.72 13.77 30.83
CA VAL A 535 8.65 13.02 29.57
C VAL A 535 8.07 13.88 28.44
N LEU A 536 6.98 14.61 28.71
CA LEU A 536 6.34 15.49 27.74
C LEU A 536 7.24 16.68 27.35
N GLU A 537 7.92 17.30 28.31
CA GLU A 537 8.88 18.37 28.04
C GLU A 537 10.05 17.90 27.19
N THR A 538 10.54 16.68 27.45
CA THR A 538 11.57 16.05 26.62
C THR A 538 11.08 15.86 25.19
N LEU A 539 9.86 15.34 25.01
CA LEU A 539 9.28 15.18 23.67
C LEU A 539 9.11 16.52 22.94
N LEU A 540 8.65 17.56 23.64
CA LEU A 540 8.56 18.90 23.05
C LEU A 540 9.94 19.43 22.64
N SER A 541 10.98 19.18 23.43
CA SER A 541 12.35 19.58 23.10
C SER A 541 12.91 18.89 21.86
N ILE A 542 12.49 17.63 21.61
CA ILE A 542 12.87 16.86 20.41
C ILE A 542 12.10 17.38 19.19
N PHE A 543 10.78 17.55 19.31
CA PHE A 543 9.94 17.85 18.15
C PHE A 543 9.92 19.32 17.76
N ASN A 544 10.04 20.28 18.68
CA ASN A 544 9.97 21.71 18.33
C ASN A 544 11.03 22.12 17.29
N PRO A 545 12.32 21.76 17.44
CA PRO A 545 13.32 22.07 16.41
C PRO A 545 12.99 21.44 15.05
N MET A 546 12.48 20.19 15.04
CA MET A 546 12.07 19.51 13.81
C MET A 546 10.91 20.24 13.11
N LEU A 547 10.04 20.90 13.87
CA LEU A 547 8.92 21.69 13.32
C LEU A 547 9.38 23.04 12.78
N ASP A 548 10.34 23.68 13.45
CA ASP A 548 10.87 24.99 13.05
C ASP A 548 11.64 24.93 11.71
N GLU A 549 12.17 23.76 11.33
CA GLU A 549 12.85 23.54 10.05
C GLU A 549 11.89 23.38 8.86
N LEU A 550 10.58 23.22 9.10
CA LEU A 550 9.59 23.06 8.04
C LEU A 550 9.16 24.42 7.43
N PRO A 551 9.02 24.53 6.10
CA PRO A 551 8.69 25.80 5.43
C PRO A 551 7.27 26.31 5.74
N GLU A 552 7.09 27.55 6.20
CA GLU A 552 5.76 28.13 6.54
C GLU A 552 4.75 28.02 5.37
N LEU A 553 3.61 27.34 5.59
CA LEU A 553 2.52 27.26 4.61
C LEU A 553 1.62 28.49 4.61
N ASP A 554 1.35 29.03 3.42
CA ASP A 554 0.39 30.10 3.22
C ASP A 554 -1.05 29.58 3.43
N VAL A 555 -1.90 30.35 4.12
CA VAL A 555 -3.22 29.91 4.61
C VAL A 555 -4.18 29.50 3.48
N SER A 556 -3.92 29.97 2.25
CA SER A 556 -4.66 29.65 1.04
C SER A 556 -4.44 28.20 0.55
N ASP A 557 -3.26 27.61 0.80
CA ASP A 557 -2.93 26.24 0.39
C ASP A 557 -3.69 25.18 1.21
N ARG A 558 -4.21 25.56 2.37
CA ARG A 558 -5.08 24.68 3.19
C ARG A 558 -6.41 24.35 2.53
N CYS A 559 -6.86 25.14 1.55
CA CYS A 559 -8.11 24.90 0.81
C CYS A 559 -7.91 24.33 -0.61
N TYR A 560 -6.72 24.49 -1.21
CA TYR A 560 -6.42 24.02 -2.57
C TYR A 560 -5.49 22.80 -2.64
N ALA A 561 -4.87 22.37 -1.53
CA ALA A 561 -4.07 21.16 -1.46
C ALA A 561 -4.94 19.88 -1.53
N GLN A 562 -5.40 19.55 -2.73
CA GLN A 562 -5.74 18.17 -3.11
C GLN A 562 -4.49 17.30 -3.34
N THR A 563 -3.29 17.82 -3.07
CA THR A 563 -2.03 17.08 -3.01
C THR A 563 -1.81 16.56 -1.58
N PRO A 564 -1.88 15.24 -1.35
CA PRO A 564 -1.59 14.65 -0.04
C PRO A 564 -0.14 14.88 0.41
N LEU A 565 0.75 15.27 -0.50
CA LEU A 565 2.19 15.45 -0.27
C LEU A 565 2.47 16.58 0.73
N LEU A 566 2.00 17.80 0.46
CA LEU A 566 2.23 18.95 1.34
C LEU A 566 1.40 18.84 2.62
N CYS A 567 0.15 18.39 2.57
CA CYS A 567 -0.62 18.21 3.81
C CYS A 567 -0.09 17.10 4.72
N ARG A 568 0.58 16.06 4.22
CA ARG A 568 1.19 15.03 5.09
C ARG A 568 2.58 15.41 5.58
N CYS A 569 3.38 16.09 4.76
CA CYS A 569 4.65 16.67 5.20
C CYS A 569 4.46 17.84 6.18
N HIS A 570 3.31 18.54 6.14
CA HIS A 570 2.98 19.64 7.06
C HIS A 570 1.88 19.32 8.10
N ALA A 571 1.34 18.10 8.06
CA ALA A 571 0.56 17.45 9.13
C ALA A 571 1.09 17.80 10.53
N TYR A 572 2.42 17.89 10.63
CA TYR A 572 3.27 18.09 11.80
C TYR A 572 2.98 19.35 12.66
N THR A 573 2.14 20.29 12.23
CA THR A 573 1.84 21.51 12.99
C THR A 573 0.54 21.43 13.81
N SER A 574 0.57 20.80 14.99
CA SER A 574 -0.27 21.16 16.16
C SER A 574 -0.05 20.20 17.35
N LEU A 575 1.08 20.33 18.04
CA LEU A 575 1.32 19.64 19.32
C LEU A 575 0.81 20.44 20.54
N THR A 576 0.26 21.64 20.34
CA THR A 576 0.03 22.60 21.44
C THR A 576 -1.39 22.66 22.00
N TYR A 577 -2.38 21.97 21.41
CA TYR A 577 -3.80 22.13 21.81
C TYR A 577 -4.52 20.88 22.33
N ARG A 578 -3.82 19.74 22.52
CA ARG A 578 -4.47 18.51 23.05
C ARG A 578 -3.81 17.89 24.29
N PHE A 579 -2.72 18.47 24.79
CA PHE A 579 -2.03 18.01 26.00
C PHE A 579 -2.15 18.99 27.19
N VAL A 580 -3.15 19.89 27.15
CA VAL A 580 -3.58 20.71 28.30
C VAL A 580 -4.99 20.30 28.70
#